data_AF-A0A1Q8Q3H1-F1
#
_entry.id   AF-A0A1Q8Q3H1-F1
#
_cell.length_a   1.000
_cell.length_b   1.000
_cell.length_c   1.000
_cell.angle_alpha   90.00
_cell.angle_beta   90.00
_cell.angle_gamma   90.00
#
_symmetry.space_group_name_H-M   'P 1'
#
loop_
_entity.id
_entity.type
_entity.pdbx_description
1 polymer ?
#
loop_
_entity_poly.entity_id
_entity_poly.type
_entity_poly.pdbx_seq_one_letter_code
_entity_poly.pdbx_strand_id
1 'polypeptide(L)'
;MKLEISGDTVALKNWMDSEKKRAVKAEKQFEKARNALRKEMRKKDPQAQLPTLTSSEVKRIEGWQEAQRFCDTRYIQPIAIGAVVVNGKLLVQMLKKIEGLPIAMTVDKDVLVLQYDAPGGEGSLELYDLSNHYPEKLVPEGVLVDG
;
A
#
# COMPACT_ATOMS: atom_id res chain seq x y z
N MET A 1 17.63 -18.46 -5.51
CA MET A 1 16.76 -17.90 -4.45
C MET A 1 15.33 -17.76 -4.96
N LYS A 2 14.33 -18.23 -4.21
CA LYS A 2 12.89 -18.14 -4.53
C LYS A 2 12.13 -17.65 -3.30
N LEU A 3 11.00 -16.95 -3.51
CA LEU A 3 10.08 -16.56 -2.45
C LEU A 3 8.96 -17.60 -2.33
N GLU A 4 8.92 -18.28 -1.21
CA GLU A 4 7.79 -19.11 -0.80
C GLU A 4 6.86 -18.31 0.08
N ILE A 5 5.56 -18.41 -0.18
CA ILE A 5 4.53 -17.66 0.54
C ILE A 5 3.65 -18.68 1.25
N SER A 6 3.53 -18.56 2.55
CA SER A 6 2.66 -19.38 3.39
C SER A 6 1.55 -18.52 4.00
N GLY A 7 0.37 -19.12 4.17
CA GLY A 7 -0.80 -18.47 4.74
C GLY A 7 -1.95 -18.24 3.76
N ASP A 8 -3.13 -17.96 4.32
CA ASP A 8 -4.35 -17.73 3.56
C ASP A 8 -4.41 -16.28 3.03
N THR A 9 -4.21 -16.14 1.73
CA THR A 9 -4.29 -14.84 1.04
C THR A 9 -5.72 -14.37 0.77
N VAL A 10 -6.72 -15.25 0.91
CA VAL A 10 -8.14 -14.93 0.64
C VAL A 10 -8.67 -13.96 1.69
N ALA A 11 -8.38 -14.20 2.97
CA ALA A 11 -8.81 -13.33 4.05
C ALA A 11 -8.26 -11.90 3.89
N LEU A 12 -6.96 -11.78 3.59
CA LEU A 12 -6.30 -10.50 3.31
C LEU A 12 -6.92 -9.80 2.10
N LYS A 13 -7.10 -10.51 0.98
CA LYS A 13 -7.68 -9.96 -0.23
C LYS A 13 -9.09 -9.42 0.02
N ASN A 14 -9.92 -10.20 0.73
CA ASN A 14 -11.27 -9.78 1.09
C ASN A 14 -11.25 -8.53 1.98
N TRP A 15 -10.33 -8.47 2.95
CA TRP A 15 -10.14 -7.30 3.80
C TRP A 15 -9.73 -6.07 2.96
N MET A 16 -8.72 -6.18 2.10
CA MET A 16 -8.26 -5.10 1.21
C MET A 16 -9.38 -4.59 0.31
N ASP A 17 -10.13 -5.49 -0.33
CA ASP A 17 -11.26 -5.13 -1.18
C ASP A 17 -12.37 -4.41 -0.38
N SER A 18 -12.59 -4.82 0.88
CA SER A 18 -13.55 -4.18 1.77
C SER A 18 -13.12 -2.77 2.17
N GLU A 19 -11.86 -2.57 2.54
CA GLU A 19 -11.32 -1.27 2.93
C GLU A 19 -11.30 -0.30 1.76
N LYS A 20 -10.88 -0.76 0.57
CA LYS A 20 -10.95 0.03 -0.66
C LYS A 20 -12.38 0.48 -0.95
N LYS A 21 -13.36 -0.43 -0.85
CA LYS A 21 -14.79 -0.08 -1.05
C LYS A 21 -15.28 0.93 -0.02
N ARG A 22 -14.88 0.79 1.25
CA ARG A 22 -15.23 1.73 2.33
C ARG A 22 -14.65 3.11 2.06
N ALA A 23 -13.37 3.19 1.67
CA ALA A 23 -12.70 4.44 1.33
C ALA A 23 -13.39 5.16 0.15
N VAL A 24 -13.65 4.44 -0.95
CA VAL A 24 -14.36 5.00 -2.13
C VAL A 24 -15.77 5.47 -1.76
N LYS A 25 -16.49 4.71 -0.93
CA LYS A 25 -17.84 5.10 -0.48
C LYS A 25 -17.79 6.36 0.39
N ALA A 26 -16.84 6.43 1.33
CA ALA A 26 -16.68 7.57 2.22
C ALA A 26 -16.32 8.84 1.46
N GLU A 27 -15.39 8.75 0.50
CA GLU A 27 -15.00 9.85 -0.38
C GLU A 27 -16.20 10.37 -1.19
N LYS A 28 -16.99 9.46 -1.79
CA LYS A 28 -18.21 9.85 -2.52
C LYS A 28 -19.26 10.51 -1.62
N GLN A 29 -19.43 10.03 -0.40
CA GLN A 29 -20.37 10.62 0.56
C GLN A 29 -19.92 12.02 0.96
N PHE A 30 -18.63 12.19 1.22
CA PHE A 30 -18.02 13.49 1.53
C PHE A 30 -18.21 14.48 0.38
N GLU A 31 -17.90 14.07 -0.85
CA GLU A 31 -18.06 14.93 -2.02
C GLU A 31 -19.52 15.33 -2.26
N LYS A 32 -20.46 14.39 -2.07
CA LYS A 32 -21.90 14.69 -2.15
C LYS A 32 -22.34 15.70 -1.10
N ALA A 33 -21.92 15.53 0.15
CA ALA A 33 -22.23 16.47 1.24
C ALA A 33 -21.65 17.86 0.95
N ARG A 34 -20.39 17.92 0.49
CA ARG A 34 -19.73 19.17 0.09
C ARG A 34 -20.45 19.87 -1.05
N ASN A 35 -20.89 19.12 -2.06
CA ASN A 35 -21.63 19.66 -3.20
C ASN A 35 -23.05 20.12 -2.82
N ALA A 36 -23.71 19.44 -1.87
CA ALA A 36 -25.00 19.88 -1.33
C ALA A 36 -24.85 21.21 -0.57
N LEU A 37 -23.86 21.30 0.33
CA LEU A 37 -23.54 22.52 1.06
C LEU A 37 -23.23 23.68 0.11
N ARG A 38 -22.43 23.42 -0.94
CA ARG A 38 -22.14 24.40 -2.00
C ARG A 38 -23.40 24.93 -2.67
N LYS A 39 -24.35 24.04 -3.00
CA LYS A 39 -25.62 24.43 -3.63
C LYS A 39 -26.48 25.26 -2.68
N GLU A 40 -26.56 24.89 -1.40
CA GLU A 40 -27.32 25.65 -0.40
C GLU A 40 -26.73 27.03 -0.14
N MET A 41 -25.41 27.15 -0.03
CA MET A 41 -24.74 28.44 0.11
C MET A 41 -24.99 29.34 -1.10
N ARG A 42 -24.82 28.81 -2.32
CA ARG A 42 -25.08 29.58 -3.56
C ARG A 42 -26.53 30.01 -3.74
N LYS A 43 -27.49 29.26 -3.20
CA LYS A 43 -28.91 29.66 -3.19
C LYS A 43 -29.16 30.86 -2.28
N LYS A 44 -28.42 30.97 -1.17
CA LYS A 44 -28.55 32.08 -0.21
C LYS A 44 -27.75 33.30 -0.66
N ASP A 45 -26.55 33.08 -1.19
CA ASP A 45 -25.67 34.11 -1.72
C ASP A 45 -24.87 33.55 -2.91
N PRO A 46 -25.13 34.02 -4.15
CA PRO A 46 -24.40 33.59 -5.34
C PRO A 46 -22.89 33.84 -5.28
N GLN A 47 -22.45 34.82 -4.47
CA GLN A 47 -21.03 35.17 -4.28
C GLN A 47 -20.40 34.45 -3.08
N ALA A 48 -21.15 33.61 -2.36
CA ALA A 48 -20.61 32.88 -1.22
C ALA A 48 -19.41 32.03 -1.61
N GLN A 49 -18.29 32.28 -0.93
CA GLN A 49 -17.10 31.44 -1.03
C GLN A 49 -17.32 30.12 -0.31
N LEU A 50 -16.72 29.06 -0.85
CA LEU A 50 -16.78 27.76 -0.19
C LEU A 50 -15.91 27.78 1.07
N PRO A 51 -16.34 27.10 2.14
CA PRO A 51 -15.47 26.88 3.28
C PRO A 51 -14.22 26.14 2.83
N THR A 52 -13.05 26.60 3.26
CA THR A 52 -11.82 25.85 3.14
C THR A 52 -11.95 24.56 3.94
N LEU A 53 -11.37 23.47 3.43
CA LEU A 53 -11.31 22.22 4.17
C LEU A 53 -10.57 22.44 5.49
N THR A 54 -11.15 21.93 6.57
CA THR A 54 -10.47 21.84 7.86
C THR A 54 -9.31 20.86 7.79
N SER A 55 -8.32 21.02 8.66
CA SER A 55 -7.20 20.06 8.74
C SER A 55 -7.67 18.63 9.03
N SER A 56 -8.77 18.46 9.78
CA SER A 56 -9.39 17.15 10.01
C SER A 56 -9.98 16.53 8.75
N GLU A 57 -10.57 17.34 7.86
CA GLU A 57 -11.13 16.85 6.60
C GLU A 57 -10.03 16.49 5.61
N VAL A 58 -8.96 17.28 5.54
CA VAL A 58 -7.78 16.97 4.73
C VAL A 58 -7.21 15.62 5.14
N LYS A 59 -6.94 15.42 6.44
CA LYS A 59 -6.42 14.13 6.97
C LYS A 59 -7.34 12.94 6.66
N ARG A 60 -8.66 13.14 6.70
CA ARG A 60 -9.62 12.07 6.35
C ARG A 60 -9.54 11.70 4.88
N ILE A 61 -9.43 12.69 3.99
CA ILE A 61 -9.29 12.46 2.55
C ILE A 61 -7.98 11.73 2.26
N GLU A 62 -6.87 12.19 2.86
CA GLU A 62 -5.57 11.54 2.74
C GLU A 62 -5.65 10.07 3.17
N GLY A 63 -6.25 9.77 4.31
CA GLY A 63 -6.46 8.39 4.76
C GLY A 63 -7.29 7.53 3.79
N TRP A 64 -8.29 8.11 3.11
CA TRP A 64 -9.03 7.38 2.08
C TRP A 64 -8.20 7.14 0.82
N GLN A 65 -7.37 8.10 0.42
CA GLN A 65 -6.49 7.96 -0.73
C GLN A 65 -5.39 6.92 -0.46
N GLU A 66 -4.82 6.93 0.75
CA GLU A 66 -3.89 5.90 1.21
C GLU A 66 -4.55 4.52 1.20
N ALA A 67 -5.74 4.36 1.78
CA ALA A 67 -6.46 3.10 1.76
C ALA A 67 -6.70 2.61 0.31
N GLN A 68 -7.05 3.51 -0.61
CA GLN A 68 -7.20 3.16 -2.02
C GLN A 68 -5.89 2.73 -2.68
N ARG A 69 -4.77 3.37 -2.35
CA ARG A 69 -3.44 3.05 -2.88
C ARG A 69 -2.92 1.72 -2.34
N PHE A 70 -2.94 1.54 -1.02
CA PHE A 70 -2.37 0.38 -0.33
C PHE A 70 -3.26 -0.86 -0.38
N CYS A 71 -4.58 -0.71 -0.59
CA CYS A 71 -5.49 -1.84 -0.77
C CYS A 71 -5.73 -2.21 -2.24
N ASP A 72 -5.02 -1.63 -3.21
CA ASP A 72 -5.15 -2.04 -4.61
C ASP A 72 -4.36 -3.32 -4.90
N THR A 73 -5.06 -4.45 -4.80
CA THR A 73 -4.51 -5.79 -5.03
C THR A 73 -3.90 -5.99 -6.42
N ARG A 74 -4.14 -5.10 -7.39
CA ARG A 74 -3.46 -5.13 -8.70
C ARG A 74 -1.98 -4.77 -8.58
N TYR A 75 -1.66 -3.80 -7.73
CA TYR A 75 -0.33 -3.23 -7.59
C TYR A 75 0.43 -3.74 -6.35
N ILE A 76 -0.30 -4.10 -5.30
CA ILE A 76 0.30 -4.49 -4.02
C ILE A 76 -0.19 -5.86 -3.60
N GLN A 77 0.76 -6.68 -3.15
CA GLN A 77 0.51 -7.92 -2.42
C GLN A 77 1.38 -7.86 -1.16
N PRO A 78 0.83 -7.51 0.00
CA PRO A 78 1.61 -7.42 1.22
C PRO A 78 2.05 -8.81 1.66
N ILE A 79 3.31 -8.94 2.03
CA ILE A 79 3.93 -10.18 2.52
C ILE A 79 4.84 -9.80 3.69
N ALA A 80 4.73 -10.53 4.79
CA ALA A 80 5.59 -10.38 5.95
C ALA A 80 6.93 -11.09 5.69
N ILE A 81 8.05 -10.38 5.85
CA ILE A 81 9.42 -10.92 5.77
C ILE A 81 10.15 -10.48 7.03
N GLY A 82 10.39 -11.42 7.94
CA GLY A 82 10.92 -11.09 9.26
C GLY A 82 9.98 -10.15 10.01
N ALA A 83 10.47 -8.94 10.33
CA ALA A 83 9.71 -7.94 11.09
C ALA A 83 8.98 -6.90 10.22
N VAL A 84 9.08 -6.96 8.89
CA VAL A 84 8.51 -5.96 7.98
C VAL A 84 7.48 -6.56 7.03
N VAL A 85 6.50 -5.77 6.61
CA VAL A 85 5.54 -6.11 5.56
C VAL A 85 5.91 -5.34 4.31
N VAL A 86 6.18 -6.04 3.20
CA VAL A 86 6.64 -5.41 1.95
C VAL A 86 5.69 -5.68 0.79
N ASN A 87 5.85 -4.95 -0.31
CA ASN A 87 5.16 -5.28 -1.56
C ASN A 87 5.78 -6.53 -2.22
N GLY A 88 5.25 -7.69 -1.89
CA GLY A 88 5.65 -8.99 -2.41
C GLY A 88 5.60 -9.11 -3.93
N LYS A 89 4.66 -8.43 -4.60
CA LYS A 89 4.62 -8.41 -6.07
C LYS A 89 5.87 -7.76 -6.66
N LEU A 90 6.28 -6.63 -6.09
CA LEU A 90 7.49 -5.93 -6.51
C LEU A 90 8.73 -6.77 -6.23
N LEU A 91 8.81 -7.37 -5.04
CA LEU A 91 9.91 -8.27 -4.68
C LEU A 91 10.03 -9.45 -5.66
N VAL A 92 8.94 -10.17 -5.93
CA VAL A 92 8.94 -11.31 -6.87
C VAL A 92 9.33 -10.87 -8.28
N GLN A 93 8.86 -9.70 -8.74
CA GLN A 93 9.25 -9.15 -10.04
C GLN A 93 10.75 -8.85 -10.09
N MET A 94 11.33 -8.33 -9.01
CA MET A 94 12.74 -8.02 -8.94
C MET A 94 13.59 -9.29 -8.86
N LEU A 95 13.23 -10.26 -8.00
CA LEU A 95 13.93 -11.56 -7.92
C LEU A 95 13.99 -12.28 -9.27
N LYS A 96 12.94 -12.21 -10.08
CA LYS A 96 12.93 -12.76 -11.45
C LYS A 96 13.89 -12.04 -12.41
N LYS A 97 14.09 -10.74 -12.25
CA LYS A 97 14.99 -9.96 -13.13
C LYS A 97 16.46 -10.22 -12.84
N ILE A 98 16.77 -10.54 -11.58
CA ILE A 98 18.14 -10.79 -11.10
C ILE A 98 18.39 -12.29 -10.88
N GLU A 99 17.58 -13.15 -11.50
CA GLU A 99 17.72 -14.60 -11.37
C GLU A 99 19.11 -15.05 -11.84
N GLY A 100 19.79 -15.85 -11.00
CA GLY A 100 21.14 -16.33 -11.25
C GLY A 100 22.26 -15.37 -10.83
N LEU A 101 21.95 -14.16 -10.36
CA LEU A 101 22.94 -13.26 -9.77
C LEU A 101 23.21 -13.62 -8.29
N PRO A 102 24.41 -13.32 -7.77
CA PRO A 102 24.65 -13.28 -6.32
C PRO A 102 23.76 -12.22 -5.69
N ILE A 103 23.03 -12.59 -4.64
CA ILE A 103 22.06 -11.74 -3.96
C ILE A 103 22.31 -11.81 -2.46
N ALA A 104 22.31 -10.66 -1.81
CA ALA A 104 22.25 -10.53 -0.36
C ALA A 104 20.96 -9.80 0.02
N MET A 105 20.30 -10.24 1.08
CA MET A 105 19.09 -9.58 1.57
C MET A 105 19.16 -9.37 3.08
N THR A 106 18.85 -8.17 3.51
CA THR A 106 18.89 -7.77 4.93
C THR A 106 17.62 -7.01 5.29
N VAL A 107 17.07 -7.29 6.46
CA VAL A 107 16.05 -6.43 7.07
C VAL A 107 16.79 -5.51 8.04
N ASP A 108 16.77 -4.20 7.78
CA ASP A 108 17.27 -3.17 8.68
C ASP A 108 16.11 -2.27 9.11
N LYS A 109 15.70 -2.40 10.37
CA LYS A 109 14.58 -1.68 10.99
C LYS A 109 13.29 -1.80 10.17
N ASP A 110 13.00 -0.77 9.38
CA ASP A 110 11.76 -0.57 8.63
C ASP A 110 11.99 -0.74 7.12
N VAL A 111 13.09 -1.36 6.71
CA VAL A 111 13.44 -1.55 5.31
C VAL A 111 13.97 -2.95 5.05
N LEU A 112 13.47 -3.55 3.98
CA LEU A 112 14.09 -4.71 3.35
C LEU A 112 15.03 -4.22 2.25
N VAL A 113 16.33 -4.49 2.40
CA VAL A 113 17.34 -4.20 1.39
C VAL A 113 17.69 -5.47 0.65
N LEU A 114 17.62 -5.42 -0.67
CA LEU A 114 18.06 -6.47 -1.58
C LEU A 114 19.25 -5.92 -2.39
N GLN A 115 20.45 -6.47 -2.16
CA GLN A 115 21.67 -6.14 -2.88
C GLN A 115 22.01 -7.26 -3.85
N TYR A 116 22.50 -6.92 -5.04
CA TYR A 116 22.88 -7.91 -6.05
C TYR A 116 24.03 -7.43 -6.94
N ASP A 117 24.83 -8.39 -7.40
CA ASP A 117 25.97 -8.13 -8.29
C ASP A 117 25.58 -8.42 -9.74
N ALA A 118 25.45 -7.38 -10.55
CA ALA A 118 25.15 -7.50 -11.97
C ALA A 118 26.41 -7.36 -12.84
N PRO A 119 26.41 -7.91 -14.07
CA PRO A 119 27.45 -7.62 -15.05
C PRO A 119 27.46 -6.12 -15.38
N GLY A 120 28.37 -5.36 -14.77
CA GLY A 120 28.48 -3.90 -14.93
C GLY A 120 28.34 -3.08 -13.64
N GLY A 121 28.05 -3.71 -12.50
CA GLY A 121 28.06 -3.04 -11.20
C GLY A 121 27.11 -3.65 -10.17
N GLU A 122 27.18 -3.13 -8.97
CA GLU A 122 26.28 -3.47 -7.86
C GLU A 122 24.93 -2.75 -8.04
N GLY A 123 23.84 -3.43 -7.67
CA GLY A 123 22.49 -2.88 -7.65
C GLY A 123 21.82 -3.10 -6.29
N SER A 124 20.87 -2.22 -5.96
CA SER A 124 20.10 -2.31 -4.72
C SER A 124 18.62 -2.01 -4.94
N LEU A 125 17.76 -2.69 -4.19
CA LEU A 125 16.34 -2.41 -4.06
C LEU A 125 16.00 -2.27 -2.57
N GLU A 126 15.35 -1.18 -2.23
CA GLU A 126 14.82 -0.93 -0.88
C GLU A 126 13.30 -1.05 -0.91
N LEU A 127 12.74 -1.88 -0.02
CA LEU A 127 11.31 -1.99 0.20
C LEU A 127 11.00 -1.56 1.64
N TYR A 128 10.34 -0.41 1.78
CA TYR A 128 9.94 0.15 3.06
C TYR A 128 8.77 -0.62 3.66
N ASP A 129 8.76 -0.68 4.99
CA ASP A 129 7.75 -1.36 5.78
C ASP A 129 6.36 -0.75 5.58
N LEU A 130 5.40 -1.63 5.31
CA LEU A 130 4.00 -1.32 5.12
C LEU A 130 3.13 -1.87 6.27
N SER A 131 3.73 -2.36 7.36
CA SER A 131 3.01 -3.01 8.46
C SER A 131 1.89 -2.12 9.02
N ASN A 132 2.11 -0.80 9.07
CA ASN A 132 1.12 0.18 9.52
C ASN A 132 -0.15 0.26 8.63
N HIS A 133 -0.13 -0.33 7.44
CA HIS A 133 -1.26 -0.33 6.51
C HIS A 133 -2.06 -1.64 6.49
N TYR A 134 -1.59 -2.69 7.16
CA TYR A 134 -2.20 -4.01 7.11
C TYR A 134 -2.37 -4.64 8.49
N PRO A 135 -3.46 -5.38 8.73
CA PRO A 135 -3.61 -6.12 9.97
C PRO A 135 -2.66 -7.32 9.97
N GLU A 136 -1.70 -7.34 10.91
CA GLU A 136 -0.65 -8.38 11.03
C GLU A 136 -1.19 -9.80 10.84
N LYS A 137 -2.30 -10.13 11.49
CA LYS A 137 -2.91 -11.46 11.48
C LYS A 137 -3.39 -11.94 10.10
N LEU A 138 -3.55 -11.05 9.14
CA LEU A 138 -3.99 -11.40 7.79
C LEU A 138 -2.84 -11.41 6.78
N VAL A 139 -1.67 -10.87 7.12
CA VAL A 139 -0.56 -10.78 6.16
C VAL A 139 0.10 -12.16 6.04
N PRO A 140 0.22 -12.73 4.83
CA PRO A 140 0.91 -14.00 4.64
C PRO A 140 2.41 -13.85 4.88
N GLU A 141 3.04 -14.91 5.38
CA GLU A 141 4.48 -14.94 5.62
C GLU A 141 5.23 -15.37 4.35
N GLY A 142 6.27 -14.63 4.03
CA GLY A 142 7.20 -14.90 2.95
C GLY A 142 8.52 -15.40 3.49
N VAL A 143 8.95 -16.59 3.05
CA VAL A 143 10.26 -17.15 3.34
C VAL A 143 11.06 -17.19 2.06
N LEU A 144 12.29 -16.70 2.10
CA LEU A 144 13.24 -16.91 1.02
C LEU A 144 13.94 -18.24 1.20
N VAL A 145 13.89 -19.05 0.17
CA VAL A 145 14.61 -20.32 0.08
C VAL A 145 15.68 -20.21 -0.99
N ASP A 146 16.90 -20.60 -0.61
CA ASP A 146 17.96 -20.86 -1.57
C ASP A 146 17.56 -22.07 -2.41
N GLY A 147 17.70 -21.91 -3.73
CA GLY A 147 17.29 -22.89 -4.72
C GLY A 147 18.50 -23.54 -5.36
#